data_AF-A0AA44YNT3-F1
#
_entry.id   AF-A0AA44YNT3-F1
#
_cell.length_a   1.000
_cell.length_b   1.000
_cell.length_c   1.000
_cell.angle_alpha   90.00
_cell.angle_beta   90.00
_cell.angle_gamma   90.00
#
_symmetry.space_group_name_H-M   'P 1'
#
loop_
_entity.id
_entity.type
_entity.pdbx_description
1 polymer ?
#
loop_
_entity_poly.entity_id
_entity_poly.type
_entity_poly.pdbx_seq_one_letter_code
_entity_poly.pdbx_strand_id
1 'polypeptide(L)'
;MKTTHIALALLLVSPILLAEDIKIENLPQSEIYENWLVSRCIGKSTDSEKTKQDAFRSASAYLEFSKLPMDAFEQGEKLAEQYANKNSQGSVKGSYHTLDCLSLQSSSEAKAIFERYSN
;
A
#
# COMPACT_ATOMS: atom_id res chain seq x y z
N MET A 1 8.05 -64.25 -2.77
CA MET A 1 7.03 -63.30 -2.28
C MET A 1 7.35 -61.92 -2.83
N LYS A 2 6.47 -61.36 -3.66
CA LYS A 2 6.58 -60.01 -4.22
C LYS A 2 6.11 -59.01 -3.17
N THR A 3 6.97 -58.11 -2.72
CA THR A 3 6.56 -56.92 -1.97
C THR A 3 6.71 -55.72 -2.89
N THR A 4 5.58 -55.30 -3.45
CA THR A 4 5.42 -54.11 -4.28
C THR A 4 5.53 -52.90 -3.36
N HIS A 5 6.59 -52.09 -3.50
CA HIS A 5 6.67 -50.81 -2.81
C HIS A 5 5.81 -49.78 -3.54
N ILE A 6 4.70 -49.38 -2.92
CA ILE A 6 3.87 -48.26 -3.38
C ILE A 6 4.64 -46.98 -3.07
N ALA A 7 5.16 -46.32 -4.10
CA ALA A 7 5.73 -44.98 -3.98
C ALA A 7 4.58 -43.96 -3.88
N LEU A 8 4.27 -43.50 -2.67
CA LEU A 8 3.41 -42.35 -2.46
C LEU A 8 4.25 -41.08 -2.59
N ALA A 9 4.39 -40.57 -3.81
CA ALA A 9 4.99 -39.26 -4.06
C ALA A 9 4.00 -38.17 -3.59
N LEU A 10 4.17 -37.71 -2.36
CA LEU A 10 3.49 -36.52 -1.85
C LEU A 10 3.92 -35.30 -2.68
N LEU A 11 2.96 -34.73 -3.40
CA LEU A 11 3.04 -33.45 -4.08
C LEU A 11 3.39 -32.33 -3.08
N LEU A 12 4.67 -32.04 -2.92
CA LEU A 12 5.13 -30.76 -2.39
C LEU A 12 4.92 -29.70 -3.48
N VAL A 13 3.67 -29.25 -3.68
CA VAL A 13 3.42 -28.04 -4.47
C VAL A 13 3.96 -26.89 -3.64
N SER A 14 5.16 -26.42 -3.98
CA SER A 14 5.77 -25.26 -3.34
C SER A 14 4.82 -24.06 -3.43
N PRO A 15 4.50 -23.37 -2.32
CA PRO A 15 3.62 -22.19 -2.34
C PRO A 15 4.17 -21.02 -3.17
N ILE A 16 5.45 -21.09 -3.57
CA ILE A 16 6.14 -20.15 -4.44
C ILE A 16 5.48 -20.05 -5.83
N LEU A 17 4.85 -21.13 -6.32
CA LEU A 17 4.16 -21.15 -7.62
C LEU A 17 2.84 -20.36 -7.63
N LEU A 18 2.36 -19.90 -6.47
CA LEU A 18 1.14 -19.08 -6.33
C LEU A 18 1.43 -17.61 -6.00
N ALA A 19 2.70 -17.21 -5.93
CA ALA A 19 3.05 -15.80 -5.78
C ALA A 19 2.95 -15.13 -7.16
N GLU A 20 1.82 -14.49 -7.43
CA GLU A 20 1.67 -13.63 -8.61
C GLU A 20 2.46 -12.34 -8.39
N ASP A 21 3.33 -11.99 -9.34
CA ASP A 21 4.01 -10.70 -9.34
C ASP A 21 2.96 -9.59 -9.41
N ILE A 22 2.90 -8.73 -8.38
CA ILE A 22 2.00 -7.57 -8.39
C ILE A 22 2.48 -6.62 -9.49
N LYS A 23 1.70 -6.55 -10.56
CA LYS A 23 1.87 -5.59 -11.65
C LYS A 23 1.04 -4.34 -11.35
N ILE A 24 1.71 -3.24 -11.00
CA ILE A 24 1.04 -1.98 -10.61
C ILE A 24 0.11 -1.49 -11.74
N GLU A 25 0.50 -1.68 -13.00
CA GLU A 25 -0.28 -1.32 -14.18
C GLU A 25 -1.65 -2.04 -14.28
N ASN A 26 -1.81 -3.16 -13.58
CA ASN A 26 -3.04 -3.95 -13.55
C ASN A 26 -3.94 -3.61 -12.35
N LEU A 27 -3.46 -2.78 -11.41
CA LEU A 27 -4.25 -2.40 -10.25
C LEU A 27 -5.39 -1.44 -10.64
N PRO A 28 -6.54 -1.50 -9.95
CA PRO A 28 -7.56 -0.46 -10.03
C PRO A 28 -6.96 0.92 -9.75
N GLN A 29 -7.43 1.94 -10.47
CA GLN A 29 -6.92 3.32 -10.29
C GLN A 29 -7.15 3.86 -8.87
N SER A 30 -8.22 3.42 -8.20
CA SER A 30 -8.47 3.75 -6.79
C SER A 30 -7.38 3.17 -5.88
N GLU A 31 -6.99 1.91 -6.12
CA GLU A 31 -5.96 1.24 -5.34
C GLU A 31 -4.57 1.84 -5.58
N ILE A 32 -4.27 2.21 -6.83
CA ILE A 32 -3.04 2.97 -7.16
C ILE A 32 -3.00 4.28 -6.36
N TYR A 33 -4.10 5.03 -6.34
CA TYR A 33 -4.17 6.30 -5.61
C TYR A 33 -4.09 6.12 -4.08
N GLU A 34 -4.79 5.13 -3.54
CA GLU A 34 -4.73 4.80 -2.11
C GLU A 34 -3.32 4.35 -1.69
N ASN A 35 -2.66 3.51 -2.49
CA ASN A 35 -1.29 3.07 -2.23
C ASN A 35 -0.29 4.22 -2.33
N TRP A 36 -0.50 5.17 -3.25
CA TRP A 36 0.25 6.42 -3.30
C TRP A 36 0.08 7.21 -1.99
N LEU A 37 -1.15 7.42 -1.52
CA LEU A 37 -1.46 8.15 -0.28
C LEU A 37 -0.78 7.52 0.94
N VAL A 38 -0.91 6.20 1.10
CA VAL A 38 -0.28 5.45 2.20
C VAL A 38 1.24 5.62 2.16
N SER A 39 1.85 5.49 0.98
CA SER A 39 3.30 5.63 0.80
C SER A 39 3.78 7.04 1.14
N ARG A 40 3.04 8.08 0.70
CA ARG A 40 3.33 9.48 1.07
C ARG A 40 3.22 9.70 2.58
N CYS A 41 2.16 9.20 3.20
CA CYS A 41 1.93 9.32 4.64
C CYS A 41 3.08 8.69 5.44
N ILE A 42 3.48 7.45 5.12
CA ILE A 42 4.57 6.73 5.82
C ILE A 42 5.87 7.53 5.72
N GLY A 43 6.20 8.04 4.54
CA GLY A 43 7.42 8.83 4.36
C GLY A 43 7.40 10.15 5.13
N LYS A 44 6.23 10.75 5.34
CA LYS A 44 6.06 11.97 6.13
C LYS A 44 6.06 11.72 7.63
N SER A 45 5.61 10.55 8.08
CA SER A 45 5.50 10.22 9.50
C SER A 45 6.77 9.62 10.10
N THR A 46 7.71 9.17 9.27
CA THR A 46 8.93 8.50 9.74
C THR A 46 10.08 9.46 9.98
N ASP A 47 10.79 9.26 11.10
CA ASP A 47 12.06 9.96 11.38
C ASP A 47 13.26 9.34 10.63
N SER A 48 13.08 8.15 10.05
CA SER A 48 14.14 7.45 9.32
C SER A 48 14.23 7.95 7.88
N GLU A 49 15.33 8.61 7.54
CA GLU A 49 15.54 9.10 6.17
C GLU A 49 15.57 7.96 5.15
N LYS A 50 16.13 6.79 5.51
CA LYS A 50 16.12 5.61 4.63
C LYS A 50 14.69 5.16 4.34
N THR A 51 13.84 5.10 5.37
CA THR A 51 12.43 4.70 5.24
C THR A 51 11.65 5.73 4.45
N LYS A 52 11.89 7.02 4.68
CA LYS A 52 11.27 8.11 3.92
C LYS A 52 11.57 8.02 2.43
N GLN A 53 12.84 7.88 2.08
CA GLN A 53 13.26 7.79 0.68
C GLN A 53 12.72 6.53 0.00
N ASP A 54 12.61 5.43 0.74
CA ASP A 54 11.98 4.21 0.25
C ASP A 54 10.49 4.42 -0.04
N ALA A 55 9.75 4.92 0.94
CA ALA A 55 8.32 5.20 0.80
C ALA A 55 8.04 6.21 -0.32
N PHE A 56 8.90 7.21 -0.52
CA PHE A 56 8.74 8.17 -1.60
C PHE A 56 9.03 7.57 -2.98
N ARG A 57 10.00 6.67 -3.11
CA ARG A 57 10.19 5.92 -4.37
C ARG A 57 8.99 5.02 -4.66
N SER A 58 8.45 4.36 -3.64
CA SER A 58 7.23 3.53 -3.75
C SER A 58 6.03 4.38 -4.20
N ALA A 59 5.84 5.57 -3.62
CA ALA A 59 4.81 6.50 -4.06
C ALA A 59 4.99 6.88 -5.54
N SER A 60 6.21 7.19 -5.98
CA SER A 60 6.48 7.51 -7.39
C SER A 60 6.12 6.36 -8.34
N ALA A 61 6.31 5.10 -7.93
CA ALA A 61 5.90 3.95 -8.73
C ALA A 61 4.38 3.90 -8.96
N TYR A 62 3.58 4.22 -7.95
CA TYR A 62 2.12 4.31 -8.11
C TYR A 62 1.72 5.54 -8.94
N LEU A 63 2.40 6.68 -8.76
CA LEU A 63 2.13 7.90 -9.54
C LEU A 63 2.29 7.67 -11.04
N GLU A 64 3.34 6.93 -11.45
CA GLU A 64 3.64 6.63 -12.86
C GLU A 64 2.49 5.94 -13.60
N PHE A 65 1.75 5.05 -12.92
CA PHE A 65 0.65 4.29 -13.52
C PHE A 65 -0.73 4.89 -13.26
N SER A 66 -0.79 6.02 -12.55
CA SER A 66 -2.05 6.71 -12.33
C SER A 66 -2.47 7.53 -13.54
N LYS A 67 -3.78 7.54 -13.80
CA LYS A 67 -4.42 8.36 -14.82
C LYS A 67 -5.03 9.64 -14.26
N LEU A 68 -4.90 9.86 -12.95
CA LEU A 68 -5.44 11.05 -12.29
C LEU A 68 -4.63 12.30 -12.65
N PRO A 69 -5.26 13.47 -12.71
CA PRO A 69 -4.55 14.74 -12.85
C PRO A 69 -3.71 15.06 -11.60
N MET A 70 -2.70 15.90 -11.77
CA MET A 70 -1.80 16.34 -10.68
C MET A 70 -2.56 16.94 -9.49
N ASP A 71 -3.65 17.66 -9.74
CA ASP A 71 -4.51 18.25 -8.70
C ASP A 71 -5.04 17.22 -7.68
N ALA A 72 -5.25 15.95 -8.09
CA ALA A 72 -5.63 14.87 -7.18
C ALA A 72 -4.51 14.55 -6.18
N PHE A 73 -3.26 14.62 -6.62
CA PHE A 73 -2.07 14.37 -5.82
C PHE A 73 -1.71 15.56 -4.94
N GLU A 74 -1.92 16.80 -5.39
CA GLU A 74 -1.72 17.98 -4.54
C GLU A 74 -2.71 18.00 -3.35
N GLN A 75 -3.96 17.62 -3.61
CA GLN A 75 -4.98 17.49 -2.55
C GLN A 75 -4.71 16.25 -1.69
N GLY A 76 -4.30 15.15 -2.32
CA GLY A 76 -3.91 13.92 -1.64
C GLY A 76 -2.70 14.10 -0.73
N GLU A 77 -1.71 14.91 -1.11
CA GLU A 77 -0.52 15.20 -0.29
C GLU A 77 -0.92 15.86 1.03
N LYS A 78 -1.84 16.83 0.98
CA LYS A 78 -2.36 17.48 2.20
C LYS A 78 -3.06 16.46 3.10
N LEU A 79 -3.85 15.56 2.53
CA LEU A 79 -4.52 14.49 3.28
C LEU A 79 -3.51 13.51 3.90
N ALA A 80 -2.50 13.10 3.14
CA ALA A 80 -1.44 12.21 3.62
C ALA A 80 -0.64 12.86 4.76
N GLU A 81 -0.33 14.15 4.67
CA GLU A 81 0.32 14.91 5.76
C GLU A 81 -0.58 15.03 7.00
N GLN A 82 -1.88 15.26 6.82
CA GLN A 82 -2.83 15.27 7.94
C GLN A 82 -2.84 13.93 8.68
N TYR A 83 -2.85 12.81 7.94
CA TYR A 83 -2.83 11.47 8.54
C TYR A 83 -1.49 11.13 9.16
N ALA A 84 -0.37 11.55 8.57
CA ALA A 84 0.96 11.40 9.16
C ALA A 84 1.07 12.08 10.54
N ASN A 85 0.35 13.18 10.73
CA ASN A 85 0.31 13.98 11.96
C ASN A 85 -0.87 13.67 12.89
N LYS A 86 -1.67 12.64 12.60
CA LYS A 86 -2.88 12.30 13.37
C LYS A 86 -2.58 11.86 14.81
N ASN A 87 -1.41 11.24 15.02
CA ASN A 87 -0.90 10.85 16.35
C ASN A 87 -1.91 10.04 17.17
N SER A 88 -2.54 9.04 16.53
CA SER A 88 -3.50 8.18 17.22
C SER A 88 -2.86 7.45 18.40
N GLN A 89 -3.66 7.24 19.45
CA GLN A 89 -3.23 6.55 20.67
C GLN A 89 -3.87 5.18 20.78
N GLY A 90 -3.11 4.22 21.31
CA GLY A 90 -3.56 2.88 21.61
C GLY A 90 -3.42 2.54 23.10
N SER A 91 -3.82 1.32 23.46
CA SER A 91 -3.64 0.80 24.81
C SER A 91 -2.18 0.52 25.18
N VAL A 92 -1.31 0.36 24.17
CA VAL A 92 0.13 0.16 24.34
C VAL A 92 0.86 1.46 24.07
N LYS A 93 1.87 1.77 24.87
CA LYS A 93 2.68 2.98 24.71
C LYS A 93 3.49 2.91 23.40
N GLY A 94 3.32 3.91 22.53
CA GLY A 94 4.07 4.06 21.29
C GLY A 94 3.34 4.94 20.28
N SER A 95 4.01 5.27 19.18
CA SER A 95 3.38 5.95 18.04
C SER A 95 2.67 4.94 17.14
N TYR A 96 1.53 5.34 16.56
CA TYR A 96 0.72 4.50 15.68
C TYR A 96 0.67 5.04 14.24
N HIS A 97 1.72 5.72 13.78
CA HIS A 97 1.76 6.32 12.43
C HIS A 97 1.45 5.33 11.30
N THR A 98 1.92 4.08 11.39
CA THR A 98 1.57 3.05 10.40
C THR A 98 0.08 2.78 10.35
N LEU A 99 -0.58 2.70 11.52
CA LEU A 99 -2.04 2.53 11.60
C LEU A 99 -2.76 3.75 11.02
N ASP A 100 -2.30 4.95 11.37
CA ASP A 100 -2.85 6.19 10.82
C ASP A 100 -2.75 6.18 9.30
N CYS A 101 -1.58 5.91 8.72
CA CYS A 101 -1.41 5.87 7.27
C CYS A 101 -2.25 4.79 6.59
N LEU A 102 -2.31 3.57 7.13
CA LEU A 102 -3.14 2.50 6.56
C LEU A 102 -4.64 2.81 6.61
N SER A 103 -5.09 3.65 7.56
CA SER A 103 -6.48 4.09 7.60
C SER A 103 -6.89 4.98 6.41
N LEU A 104 -5.93 5.47 5.60
CA LEU A 104 -6.23 6.17 4.33
C LEU A 104 -6.96 5.26 3.32
N GLN A 105 -6.72 3.95 3.34
CA GLN A 105 -7.38 2.99 2.42
C GLN A 105 -8.89 2.86 2.67
N SER A 106 -9.39 3.29 3.84
CA SER A 106 -10.83 3.31 4.15
C SER A 106 -11.36 4.72 4.43
N SER A 107 -10.58 5.77 4.11
CA SER A 107 -10.97 7.16 4.32
C SER A 107 -12.04 7.61 3.32
N SER A 108 -13.13 8.18 3.84
CA SER A 108 -14.14 8.85 3.02
C SER A 108 -13.57 10.05 2.25
N GLU A 109 -12.61 10.77 2.83
CA GLU A 109 -11.95 11.91 2.20
C GLU A 109 -11.07 11.46 1.04
N ALA A 110 -10.27 10.40 1.21
CA ALA A 110 -9.46 9.83 0.14
C ALA A 110 -10.34 9.40 -1.03
N LYS A 111 -11.43 8.68 -0.73
CA LYS A 111 -12.43 8.27 -1.73
C LYS A 111 -13.06 9.48 -2.44
N ALA A 112 -13.44 10.51 -1.71
CA ALA A 112 -14.05 11.70 -2.30
C ALA A 112 -13.09 12.50 -3.20
N ILE A 113 -11.79 12.53 -2.88
CA ILE A 113 -10.79 13.14 -3.76
C ILE A 113 -10.64 12.28 -5.03
N PHE A 114 -10.48 10.97 -4.88
CA PHE A 114 -10.41 10.05 -6.03
C PHE A 114 -11.60 10.23 -6.97
N GLU A 115 -12.83 10.13 -6.46
CA GLU A 115 -14.05 10.26 -7.26
C GLU A 115 -14.16 11.62 -7.96
N ARG A 116 -13.71 12.71 -7.32
CA ARG A 116 -13.72 14.04 -7.95
C ARG A 116 -12.87 14.12 -9.21
N TYR A 117 -11.74 13.42 -9.24
CA TYR A 117 -10.74 13.52 -10.30
C TYR A 117 -10.68 12.30 -11.22
N SER A 118 -11.54 11.30 -11.00
CA SER A 118 -11.64 10.09 -11.83
C SER A 118 -12.70 10.18 -12.92
N ASN A 119 -13.47 11.28 -12.95
CA ASN A 119 -14.55 11.52 -13.90
C ASN A 119 -14.14 12.50 -14.99
#